data_AF-A0A4P5T3P2-F1
#
_entry.id   AF-A0A4P5T3P2-F1
#
_cell.length_a   1.000
_cell.length_b   1.000
_cell.length_c   1.000
_cell.angle_alpha   90.00
_cell.angle_beta   90.00
_cell.angle_gamma   90.00
#
_symmetry.space_group_name_H-M   'P 1'
#
loop_
_entity.id
_entity.type
_entity.pdbx_description
1 polymer ?
#
loop_
_entity_poly.entity_id
_entity_poly.type
_entity_poly.pdbx_seq_one_letter_code
_entity_poly.pdbx_strand_id
1 'polypeptide(L)'
;MDELFKVHAMKILKLSLITIIFSVSLSAQDFAGAWMRKLDTAVQYLTIVDHYFVVTTFDLEGKKFFQTRGGTALMDGKKITGIIEFNTTNKSEVKSNYSFSYTFQKKDLKMPIDGITTNWTWIDDGNTGLAGNWKITGRMQDGKMIAMNPGARKTIKVMSGSRFQWTAINTDTGEFFGTGGGRYTFENGKYSEHIEFFSRDATRVGSSLGFNAEIKDGNWHHSGNSSKGDPIYEVWSRK
;
A
#
# COMPACT_ATOMS: atom_id res chain seq x y z
N MET A 1 -80.61 17.68 -45.21
CA MET A 1 -80.66 16.25 -44.84
C MET A 1 -79.24 15.75 -45.00
N ASP A 2 -78.64 15.36 -43.87
CA ASP A 2 -77.44 14.53 -43.69
C ASP A 2 -76.11 15.13 -44.19
N GLU A 3 -75.27 15.66 -43.28
CA GLU A 3 -74.30 14.99 -42.40
C GLU A 3 -72.90 15.17 -42.99
N LEU A 4 -72.01 15.85 -42.26
CA LEU A 4 -70.61 15.45 -42.05
C LEU A 4 -69.87 16.55 -41.26
N PHE A 5 -69.98 16.44 -39.94
CA PHE A 5 -69.11 17.12 -38.98
C PHE A 5 -67.69 16.57 -39.08
N LYS A 6 -66.70 17.40 -39.44
CA LYS A 6 -65.28 17.13 -39.18
C LYS A 6 -64.78 18.02 -38.04
N VAL A 7 -64.85 17.49 -36.82
CA VAL A 7 -64.21 18.06 -35.64
C VAL A 7 -62.69 17.94 -35.81
N HIS A 8 -62.00 19.07 -36.00
CA HIS A 8 -60.54 19.13 -35.91
C HIS A 8 -60.13 19.13 -34.43
N ALA A 9 -59.81 17.95 -33.89
CA ALA A 9 -59.19 17.82 -32.58
C ALA A 9 -57.74 18.34 -32.63
N MET A 10 -57.51 19.51 -32.05
CA MET A 10 -56.18 20.08 -31.87
C MET A 10 -55.44 19.28 -30.79
N LYS A 11 -54.54 18.37 -31.20
CA LYS A 11 -53.68 17.61 -30.29
C LYS A 11 -52.67 18.56 -29.65
N ILE A 12 -52.92 18.96 -28.41
CA ILE A 12 -51.93 19.64 -27.56
C ILE A 12 -50.83 18.63 -27.25
N LEU A 13 -49.68 18.78 -27.91
CA LEU A 13 -48.49 17.98 -27.65
C LEU A 13 -47.91 18.42 -26.30
N LYS A 14 -48.23 17.69 -25.23
CA LYS A 14 -47.58 17.88 -23.92
C LYS A 14 -46.14 17.38 -24.02
N LEU A 15 -45.21 18.31 -24.17
CA LEU A 15 -43.78 18.03 -24.11
C LEU A 15 -43.39 17.77 -22.64
N SER A 16 -43.43 16.51 -22.22
CA SER A 16 -42.91 16.11 -20.92
C SER A 16 -41.38 16.19 -20.95
N LEU A 17 -40.83 17.22 -20.29
CA LEU A 17 -39.40 17.36 -20.06
C LEU A 17 -38.96 16.28 -19.05
N ILE A 18 -38.42 15.17 -19.55
CA ILE A 18 -37.82 14.12 -18.73
C ILE A 18 -36.42 14.62 -18.32
N THR A 19 -36.32 15.18 -17.12
CA THR A 19 -35.02 15.52 -16.50
C THR A 19 -34.33 14.23 -16.09
N ILE A 20 -33.43 13.72 -16.93
CA ILE A 20 -32.53 12.62 -16.56
C ILE A 20 -31.55 13.19 -15.52
N ILE A 21 -31.83 12.92 -14.24
CA ILE A 21 -30.87 13.18 -13.16
C ILE A 21 -29.77 12.13 -13.33
N PHE A 22 -28.71 12.51 -14.06
CA PHE A 22 -27.45 11.76 -14.05
C PHE A 22 -26.87 11.90 -12.64
N SER A 23 -27.10 10.89 -11.81
CA SER A 23 -26.40 10.72 -10.54
C SER A 23 -24.93 10.49 -10.86
N VAL A 24 -24.16 11.56 -10.99
CA VAL A 24 -22.72 11.47 -11.07
C VAL A 24 -22.26 11.01 -9.70
N SER A 25 -22.06 9.71 -9.54
CA SER A 25 -21.40 9.16 -8.37
C SER A 25 -19.99 9.76 -8.37
N LEU A 26 -19.77 10.81 -7.56
CA LEU A 26 -18.42 11.24 -7.23
C LEU A 26 -17.78 10.06 -6.51
N SER A 27 -17.06 9.22 -7.24
CA SER A 27 -16.14 8.28 -6.60
C SER A 27 -15.12 9.14 -5.87
N ALA A 28 -15.02 8.96 -4.56
CA ALA A 28 -13.89 9.50 -3.83
C ALA A 28 -12.62 8.98 -4.54
N GLN A 29 -11.71 9.89 -4.84
CA GLN A 29 -10.44 9.50 -5.47
C GLN A 29 -9.55 8.96 -4.35
N ASP A 30 -9.21 7.68 -4.43
CA ASP A 30 -8.26 7.07 -3.51
C ASP A 30 -6.84 7.53 -3.86
N PHE A 31 -5.96 7.54 -2.86
CA PHE A 31 -4.55 7.92 -3.01
C PHE A 31 -3.62 6.71 -2.82
N ALA A 32 -4.05 5.53 -3.29
CA ALA A 32 -3.21 4.34 -3.33
C ALA A 32 -1.85 4.63 -4.01
N GLY A 33 -0.82 3.91 -3.57
CA GLY A 33 0.55 4.04 -4.07
C GLY A 33 1.52 4.55 -3.02
N ALA A 34 2.59 5.21 -3.48
CA ALA A 34 3.67 5.69 -2.63
C ALA A 34 3.77 7.22 -2.64
N TRP A 35 4.10 7.74 -1.46
CA TRP A 35 4.16 9.15 -1.15
C TRP A 35 5.41 9.43 -0.32
N MET A 36 6.02 10.59 -0.52
CA MET A 36 7.21 11.02 0.20
C MET A 36 7.03 12.42 0.75
N ARG A 37 7.54 12.67 1.95
CA ARG A 37 7.83 14.03 2.39
C ARG A 37 9.23 14.13 2.95
N LYS A 38 9.91 15.23 2.63
CA LYS A 38 11.20 15.59 3.21
C LYS A 38 10.96 16.26 4.55
N LEU A 39 11.76 15.87 5.53
CA LEU A 39 11.91 16.52 6.82
C LEU A 39 13.32 17.14 6.85
N ASP A 40 13.68 17.83 7.94
CA ASP A 40 14.95 18.55 8.03
C ASP A 40 16.16 17.63 7.82
N THR A 41 16.21 16.51 8.54
CA THR A 41 17.32 15.53 8.51
C THR A 41 16.86 14.12 8.13
N ALA A 42 15.62 13.99 7.66
CA ALA A 42 15.02 12.69 7.42
C ALA A 42 14.06 12.74 6.22
N VAL A 43 13.70 11.57 5.74
CA VAL A 43 12.61 11.38 4.78
C VAL A 43 11.55 10.50 5.43
N GLN A 44 10.30 10.78 5.13
CA GLN A 44 9.20 9.88 5.47
C GLN A 44 8.51 9.39 4.20
N TYR A 45 8.33 8.07 4.12
CA TYR A 45 7.57 7.43 3.06
C TYR A 45 6.30 6.83 3.61
N LEU A 46 5.21 7.05 2.90
CA LEU A 46 3.94 6.36 3.08
C LEU A 46 3.71 5.48 1.85
N THR A 47 3.47 4.19 2.06
CA THR A 47 2.94 3.30 1.04
C THR A 47 1.58 2.80 1.49
N ILE A 48 0.57 2.91 0.63
CA ILE A 48 -0.78 2.44 0.89
C ILE A 48 -1.31 1.68 -0.32
N VAL A 49 -1.52 0.38 -0.16
CA VAL A 49 -1.99 -0.56 -1.19
C VAL A 49 -2.81 -1.66 -0.52
N ASP A 50 -3.78 -2.24 -1.24
CA ASP A 50 -4.60 -3.37 -0.74
C ASP A 50 -5.14 -3.16 0.68
N HIS A 51 -5.74 -1.99 0.93
CA HIS A 51 -6.27 -1.61 2.24
C HIS A 51 -5.28 -1.76 3.40
N TYR A 52 -4.00 -1.55 3.13
CA TYR A 52 -2.93 -1.64 4.12
C TYR A 52 -1.96 -0.50 3.91
N PHE A 53 -1.48 0.10 5.01
CA PHE A 53 -0.50 1.17 4.95
C PHE A 53 0.75 0.82 5.76
N VAL A 54 1.88 1.37 5.29
CA VAL A 54 3.11 1.49 6.06
C VAL A 54 3.64 2.91 5.93
N VAL A 55 4.01 3.51 7.05
CA VAL A 55 4.70 4.80 7.11
C VAL A 55 6.03 4.61 7.82
N THR A 56 7.10 5.10 7.21
CA THR A 56 8.47 4.88 7.71
C THR A 56 9.30 6.15 7.60
N THR A 57 9.98 6.50 8.69
CA THR A 57 10.88 7.65 8.76
C THR A 57 12.32 7.16 8.93
N PHE A 58 13.23 7.68 8.11
CA PHE A 58 14.66 7.35 8.17
C PHE A 58 15.51 8.52 7.61
N ASP A 59 16.77 8.54 7.98
CA ASP A 59 17.82 9.37 7.37
C ASP A 59 18.60 8.49 6.38
N LEU A 60 18.52 8.85 5.10
CA LEU A 60 19.18 8.11 4.03
C LEU A 60 20.70 8.36 4.03
N GLU A 61 21.14 9.60 4.26
CA GLU A 61 22.55 9.99 4.21
C GLU A 61 23.28 9.47 5.46
N GLY A 62 22.69 9.66 6.63
CA GLY A 62 23.19 9.12 7.90
C GLY A 62 22.91 7.63 8.09
N LYS A 63 22.26 6.95 7.13
CA LYS A 63 21.91 5.52 7.15
C LYS A 63 21.17 5.09 8.43
N LYS A 64 20.28 5.93 8.94
CA LYS A 64 19.62 5.74 10.23
C LYS A 64 18.13 5.52 10.08
N PHE A 65 17.66 4.36 10.50
CA PHE A 65 16.23 4.10 10.67
C PHE A 65 15.71 4.79 11.95
N PHE A 66 14.58 5.49 11.88
CA PHE A 66 13.96 6.11 13.05
C PHE A 66 12.74 5.32 13.54
N GLN A 67 11.74 5.14 12.67
CA GLN A 67 10.49 4.51 13.06
C GLN A 67 9.69 3.97 11.88
N THR A 68 8.83 2.99 12.14
CA THR A 68 7.78 2.57 11.22
C THR A 68 6.48 2.25 11.97
N ARG A 69 5.36 2.51 11.30
CA ARG A 69 4.01 2.17 11.75
C ARG A 69 3.21 1.65 10.56
N GLY A 70 2.32 0.71 10.81
CA GLY A 70 1.46 0.19 9.75
C GLY A 70 0.28 -0.61 10.29
N GLY A 71 -0.65 -0.88 9.39
CA GLY A 71 -1.91 -1.52 9.72
C GLY A 71 -2.90 -1.49 8.57
N THR A 72 -4.13 -1.90 8.85
CA THR A 72 -5.22 -1.83 7.87
C THR A 72 -5.58 -0.38 7.59
N ALA A 73 -6.09 -0.11 6.40
CA ALA A 73 -6.42 1.22 5.89
C ALA A 73 -7.65 1.15 4.99
N LEU A 74 -8.75 1.71 5.47
CA LEU A 74 -9.97 1.93 4.70
C LEU A 74 -10.11 3.43 4.44
N MET A 75 -10.11 3.80 3.16
CA MET A 75 -10.38 5.16 2.71
C MET A 75 -11.89 5.29 2.47
N ASP A 76 -12.53 6.20 3.20
CA ASP A 76 -13.96 6.51 3.06
C ASP A 76 -14.17 8.03 3.14
N GLY A 77 -14.69 8.59 2.04
CA GLY A 77 -14.92 10.02 1.89
C GLY A 77 -13.63 10.85 2.01
N LYS A 78 -13.41 11.43 3.20
CA LYS A 78 -12.22 12.26 3.53
C LYS A 78 -11.44 11.73 4.72
N LYS A 79 -11.66 10.47 5.09
CA LYS A 79 -11.02 9.83 6.24
C LYS A 79 -10.37 8.52 5.84
N ILE A 80 -9.21 8.27 6.40
CA ILE A 80 -8.60 6.96 6.44
C ILE A 80 -8.78 6.40 7.85
N THR A 81 -9.30 5.19 7.95
CA THR A 81 -9.54 4.49 9.22
C THR A 81 -8.94 3.10 9.17
N GLY A 82 -8.69 2.50 10.32
CA GLY A 82 -8.19 1.13 10.38
C GLY A 82 -7.65 0.77 11.75
N ILE A 83 -6.94 -0.35 11.78
CA ILE A 83 -6.36 -0.94 12.99
C ILE A 83 -4.85 -0.97 12.84
N ILE A 84 -4.14 -0.47 13.85
CA ILE A 84 -2.68 -0.55 13.88
C ILE A 84 -2.24 -1.96 14.19
N GLU A 85 -1.41 -2.52 13.31
CA GLU A 85 -0.84 -3.86 13.50
C GLU A 85 0.58 -3.81 14.06
N PHE A 86 1.30 -2.71 13.84
CA PHE A 86 2.60 -2.46 14.43
C PHE A 86 2.90 -0.96 14.53
N ASN A 87 3.62 -0.59 15.58
CA ASN A 87 4.19 0.75 15.76
C ASN A 87 5.49 0.59 16.56
N THR A 88 6.63 1.00 15.99
CA THR A 88 7.95 0.83 16.63
C THR A 88 8.20 1.80 17.77
N THR A 89 7.48 2.93 17.83
CA THR A 89 7.66 3.95 18.88
C THR A 89 6.60 3.85 19.97
N ASN A 90 5.40 3.34 19.65
CA ASN A 90 4.34 3.16 20.63
C ASN A 90 3.63 1.80 20.48
N LYS A 91 4.16 0.79 21.18
CA LYS A 91 3.61 -0.56 21.20
C LYS A 91 2.17 -0.63 21.71
N SER A 92 1.74 0.31 22.56
CA SER A 92 0.38 0.33 23.13
C SER A 92 -0.71 0.64 22.09
N GLU A 93 -0.35 1.18 20.93
CA GLU A 93 -1.30 1.45 19.84
C GLU A 93 -1.65 0.19 19.04
N VAL A 94 -0.94 -0.91 19.20
CA VAL A 94 -1.25 -2.15 18.47
C VAL A 94 -2.65 -2.63 18.86
N LYS A 95 -3.46 -2.98 17.86
CA LYS A 95 -4.91 -3.25 17.93
C LYS A 95 -5.81 -2.03 18.17
N SER A 96 -5.26 -0.84 18.34
CA SER A 96 -6.08 0.37 18.45
C SER A 96 -6.62 0.80 17.09
N ASN A 97 -7.84 1.33 17.11
CA ASN A 97 -8.41 1.99 15.94
C ASN A 97 -7.79 3.38 15.76
N TYR A 98 -7.59 3.79 14.53
CA TYR A 98 -7.20 5.16 14.20
C TYR A 98 -8.17 5.76 13.17
N SER A 99 -8.14 7.09 13.10
CA SER A 99 -8.85 7.86 12.07
C SER A 99 -8.05 9.12 11.76
N PHE A 100 -7.62 9.29 10.51
CA PHE A 100 -7.01 10.53 10.04
C PHE A 100 -7.87 11.15 8.95
N SER A 101 -8.07 12.46 9.01
CA SER A 101 -8.63 13.21 7.90
C SER A 101 -7.56 13.47 6.86
N TYR A 102 -7.93 13.46 5.58
CA TYR A 102 -7.05 13.84 4.49
C TYR A 102 -7.77 14.73 3.47
N THR A 103 -6.97 15.48 2.70
CA THR A 103 -7.42 16.07 1.44
C THR A 103 -6.52 15.58 0.33
N PHE A 104 -7.13 15.15 -0.76
CA PHE A 104 -6.42 14.67 -1.93
C PHE A 104 -7.00 15.29 -3.20
N GLN A 105 -6.15 15.95 -4.00
CA GLN A 105 -6.54 16.47 -5.30
C GLN A 105 -5.32 16.56 -6.22
N LYS A 106 -5.43 16.06 -7.46
CA LYS A 106 -4.38 16.19 -8.50
C LYS A 106 -2.96 15.82 -8.00
N LYS A 107 -2.81 14.69 -7.30
CA LYS A 107 -1.50 14.23 -6.77
C LYS A 107 -0.91 15.12 -5.65
N ASP A 108 -1.70 16.00 -5.04
CA ASP A 108 -1.38 16.70 -3.79
C ASP A 108 -2.15 16.06 -2.63
N LEU A 109 -1.42 15.50 -1.66
CA LEU A 109 -1.99 14.84 -0.49
C LEU A 109 -1.60 15.62 0.77
N LYS A 110 -2.61 16.06 1.52
CA LYS A 110 -2.46 16.62 2.87
C LYS A 110 -3.09 15.66 3.84
N MET A 111 -2.24 15.07 4.67
CA MET A 111 -2.67 14.15 5.71
C MET A 111 -1.71 14.30 6.89
N PRO A 112 -2.10 15.02 7.95
CA PRO A 112 -1.26 15.21 9.12
C PRO A 112 -1.16 13.88 9.87
N ILE A 113 0.03 13.29 9.81
CA ILE A 113 0.41 12.07 10.53
C ILE A 113 1.60 12.41 11.42
N ASP A 114 1.61 11.86 12.64
CA ASP A 114 2.66 12.05 13.65
C ASP A 114 2.92 13.54 14.00
N GLY A 115 1.88 14.38 13.95
CA GLY A 115 1.99 15.81 14.24
C GLY A 115 2.65 16.64 13.13
N ILE A 116 3.06 16.03 12.03
CA ILE A 116 3.74 16.72 10.91
C ILE A 116 2.69 17.11 9.86
N THR A 117 2.64 18.39 9.51
CA THR A 117 1.66 18.97 8.58
C THR A 117 2.18 19.18 7.16
N THR A 118 3.48 19.01 6.92
CA THR A 118 4.09 19.10 5.59
C THR A 118 3.41 18.13 4.61
N ASN A 119 3.05 18.65 3.43
CA ASN A 119 2.39 17.90 2.37
C ASN A 119 3.22 16.70 1.90
N TRP A 120 2.52 15.72 1.35
CA TRP A 120 3.10 14.56 0.71
C TRP A 120 3.28 14.80 -0.79
N THR A 121 4.46 14.46 -1.29
CA THR A 121 4.80 14.42 -2.71
C THR A 121 4.47 13.03 -3.26
N TRP A 122 3.70 12.98 -4.35
CA TRP A 122 3.37 11.75 -5.06
C TRP A 122 4.62 11.09 -5.68
N ILE A 123 4.71 9.76 -5.62
CA ILE A 123 5.78 8.97 -6.25
C ILE A 123 5.22 8.08 -7.35
N ASP A 124 4.26 7.23 -7.00
CA ASP A 124 3.60 6.29 -7.91
C ASP A 124 2.19 5.96 -7.38
N ASP A 125 1.38 5.31 -8.20
CA ASP A 125 -0.03 4.97 -7.94
C ASP A 125 -0.24 3.51 -7.48
N GLY A 126 0.84 2.75 -7.24
CA GLY A 126 0.74 1.40 -6.68
C GLY A 126 0.03 0.35 -7.55
N ASN A 127 0.03 0.50 -8.88
CA ASN A 127 -0.66 -0.42 -9.78
C ASN A 127 0.24 -1.19 -10.76
N THR A 128 1.56 -1.07 -10.64
CA THR A 128 2.54 -1.70 -11.54
C THR A 128 3.45 -2.70 -10.80
N GLY A 129 4.14 -3.55 -11.58
CA GLY A 129 5.17 -4.44 -11.07
C GLY A 129 4.63 -5.48 -10.08
N LEU A 130 5.20 -5.50 -8.87
CA LEU A 130 4.81 -6.38 -7.77
C LEU A 130 3.94 -5.65 -6.74
N ALA A 131 3.29 -4.53 -7.12
CA ALA A 131 2.49 -3.77 -6.18
C ALA A 131 1.43 -4.63 -5.48
N GLY A 132 1.34 -4.46 -4.17
CA GLY A 132 0.41 -5.17 -3.31
C GLY A 132 0.90 -5.38 -1.88
N ASN A 133 0.01 -5.89 -1.04
CA ASN A 133 0.28 -6.33 0.32
C ASN A 133 0.49 -7.85 0.33
N TRP A 134 1.75 -8.27 0.35
CA TRP A 134 2.13 -9.67 0.29
C TRP A 134 2.43 -10.22 1.68
N LYS A 135 1.90 -11.40 2.02
CA LYS A 135 2.27 -12.14 3.24
C LYS A 135 3.03 -13.40 2.85
N ILE A 136 4.15 -13.69 3.52
CA ILE A 136 4.86 -14.95 3.31
C ILE A 136 3.99 -16.12 3.78
N THR A 137 3.81 -17.10 2.91
CA THR A 137 2.97 -18.30 3.13
C THR A 137 3.75 -19.59 2.99
N GLY A 138 4.91 -19.57 2.37
CA GLY A 138 5.83 -20.70 2.35
C GLY A 138 7.28 -20.26 2.21
N ARG A 139 8.20 -21.12 2.65
CA ARG A 139 9.64 -20.93 2.45
C ARG A 139 10.34 -22.27 2.32
N MET A 140 11.44 -22.32 1.58
CA MET A 140 12.29 -23.49 1.51
C MET A 140 13.12 -23.61 2.78
N GLN A 141 13.14 -24.81 3.36
CA GLN A 141 14.00 -25.17 4.48
C GLN A 141 14.47 -26.61 4.26
N ASP A 142 15.78 -26.83 4.32
CA ASP A 142 16.40 -28.16 4.14
C ASP A 142 15.93 -28.88 2.85
N GLY A 143 15.80 -28.11 1.76
CA GLY A 143 15.37 -28.61 0.45
C GLY A 143 13.88 -28.92 0.31
N LYS A 144 13.06 -28.60 1.32
CA LYS A 144 11.60 -28.79 1.29
C LYS A 144 10.87 -27.46 1.46
N MET A 145 9.77 -27.30 0.72
CA MET A 145 8.87 -26.17 0.95
C MET A 145 8.07 -26.40 2.24
N ILE A 146 8.22 -25.47 3.18
CA ILE A 146 7.53 -25.45 4.47
C ILE A 146 6.50 -24.33 4.43
N ALA A 147 5.25 -24.66 4.74
CA ALA A 147 4.18 -23.68 4.91
C ALA A 147 4.43 -22.84 6.17
N MET A 148 4.15 -21.55 6.09
CA MET A 148 4.20 -20.65 7.24
C MET A 148 2.96 -20.88 8.11
N ASN A 149 3.14 -20.98 9.43
CA ASN A 149 2.02 -21.09 10.35
C ASN A 149 1.13 -19.83 10.25
N PRO A 150 -0.18 -19.98 9.99
CA PRO A 150 -1.12 -18.89 10.12
C PRO A 150 -1.12 -18.37 11.56
N GLY A 151 -1.25 -17.05 11.74
CA GLY A 151 -1.28 -16.43 13.06
C GLY A 151 -0.83 -14.98 13.05
N ALA A 152 -0.75 -14.44 14.26
CA ALA A 152 -0.39 -13.05 14.52
C ALA A 152 1.08 -12.73 14.22
N ARG A 153 1.99 -13.70 14.42
CA ARG A 153 3.36 -13.58 13.95
C ARG A 153 3.38 -13.73 12.43
N LYS A 154 3.72 -12.66 11.72
CA LYS A 154 3.77 -12.64 10.26
C LYS A 154 4.88 -11.74 9.72
N THR A 155 5.34 -12.07 8.52
CA THR A 155 6.14 -11.16 7.71
C THR A 155 5.29 -10.74 6.52
N ILE A 156 5.18 -9.43 6.31
CA ILE A 156 4.52 -8.83 5.16
C ILE A 156 5.54 -8.09 4.31
N LYS A 157 5.27 -7.96 3.01
CA LYS A 157 5.95 -7.04 2.11
C LYS A 157 4.89 -6.15 1.45
N VAL A 158 4.94 -4.86 1.75
CA VAL A 158 4.04 -3.86 1.20
C VAL A 158 4.79 -3.16 0.08
N MET A 159 4.24 -3.24 -1.12
CA MET A 159 4.89 -2.80 -2.35
C MET A 159 4.00 -1.85 -3.12
N SER A 160 4.54 -0.70 -3.52
CA SER A 160 3.94 0.17 -4.53
C SER A 160 4.46 -0.22 -5.91
N GLY A 161 4.33 0.65 -6.92
CA GLY A 161 4.94 0.43 -8.23
C GLY A 161 6.47 0.49 -8.23
N SER A 162 7.06 1.29 -7.34
CA SER A 162 8.52 1.53 -7.30
C SER A 162 9.16 1.32 -5.92
N ARG A 163 8.35 1.13 -4.88
CA ARG A 163 8.81 1.07 -3.49
C ARG A 163 8.42 -0.23 -2.83
N PHE A 164 9.25 -0.70 -1.91
CA PHE A 164 8.96 -1.89 -1.12
C PHE A 164 9.36 -1.67 0.33
N GLN A 165 8.65 -2.35 1.22
CA GLN A 165 9.04 -2.52 2.61
C GLN A 165 8.59 -3.90 3.08
N TRP A 166 9.51 -4.70 3.61
CA TRP A 166 9.15 -5.90 4.36
C TRP A 166 9.16 -5.58 5.85
N THR A 167 8.25 -6.18 6.61
CA THR A 167 8.13 -6.00 8.06
C THR A 167 7.76 -7.32 8.72
N ALA A 168 8.55 -7.76 9.70
CA ALA A 168 8.30 -8.93 10.51
C ALA A 168 7.77 -8.51 11.88
N ILE A 169 6.55 -8.94 12.22
CA ILE A 169 5.79 -8.45 13.38
C ILE A 169 4.99 -9.56 14.06
N ASN A 170 4.51 -9.28 15.26
CA ASN A 170 3.43 -10.01 15.92
C ASN A 170 2.27 -9.04 16.17
N THR A 171 1.16 -9.20 15.44
CA THR A 171 0.00 -8.30 15.53
C THR A 171 -0.80 -8.45 16.82
N ASP A 172 -0.55 -9.52 17.58
CA ASP A 172 -1.23 -9.76 18.85
C ASP A 172 -0.54 -9.09 20.01
N THR A 173 0.78 -9.24 20.06
CA THR A 173 1.61 -8.74 21.14
C THR A 173 2.19 -7.36 20.83
N GLY A 174 2.19 -6.92 19.58
CA GLY A 174 2.88 -5.72 19.11
C GLY A 174 4.40 -5.87 19.02
N GLU A 175 4.91 -7.10 19.10
CA GLU A 175 6.35 -7.35 18.96
C GLU A 175 6.83 -7.05 17.53
N PHE A 176 7.94 -6.33 17.43
CA PHE A 176 8.55 -5.94 16.18
C PHE A 176 9.90 -6.62 16.01
N PHE A 177 10.04 -7.45 14.98
CA PHE A 177 11.25 -8.24 14.73
C PHE A 177 12.20 -7.55 13.76
N GLY A 178 11.70 -6.72 12.85
CA GLY A 178 12.54 -5.93 11.96
C GLY A 178 11.81 -5.47 10.71
N THR A 179 12.40 -4.50 10.02
CA THR A 179 11.94 -4.02 8.73
C THR A 179 13.11 -3.55 7.87
N GLY A 180 12.98 -3.70 6.57
CA GLY A 180 13.85 -3.09 5.58
C GLY A 180 13.04 -2.70 4.36
N GLY A 181 13.53 -1.72 3.63
CA GLY A 181 12.83 -1.21 2.46
C GLY A 181 13.62 -0.19 1.68
N GLY A 182 13.03 0.26 0.59
CA GLY A 182 13.64 1.19 -0.34
C GLY A 182 12.94 1.18 -1.69
N ARG A 183 13.72 1.16 -2.77
CA ARG A 183 13.21 1.09 -4.14
C ARG A 183 13.34 -0.30 -4.69
N TYR A 184 12.51 -0.65 -5.65
CA TYR A 184 12.70 -1.88 -6.41
C TYR A 184 12.43 -1.69 -7.90
N THR A 185 12.94 -2.63 -8.70
CA THR A 185 12.55 -2.83 -10.09
C THR A 185 12.04 -4.26 -10.28
N PHE A 186 11.10 -4.44 -11.22
CA PHE A 186 10.63 -5.75 -11.64
C PHE A 186 10.50 -5.80 -13.16
N GLU A 187 11.45 -6.46 -13.81
CA GLU A 187 11.56 -6.52 -15.26
C GLU A 187 12.00 -7.91 -15.68
N ASN A 188 11.35 -8.51 -16.68
CA ASN A 188 11.73 -9.81 -17.26
C ASN A 188 11.94 -10.93 -16.20
N GLY A 189 11.07 -10.98 -15.19
CA GLY A 189 11.16 -11.96 -14.10
C GLY A 189 12.28 -11.70 -13.08
N LYS A 190 12.96 -10.56 -13.17
CA LYS A 190 14.01 -10.14 -12.23
C LYS A 190 13.48 -9.06 -11.30
N TYR A 191 13.60 -9.31 -10.00
CA TYR A 191 13.25 -8.39 -8.93
C TYR A 191 14.54 -7.88 -8.28
N SER A 192 14.81 -6.58 -8.35
CA SER A 192 15.99 -5.98 -7.71
C SER A 192 15.54 -5.03 -6.61
N GLU A 193 16.04 -5.24 -5.40
CA GLU A 193 15.87 -4.34 -4.27
C GLU A 193 17.06 -3.38 -4.15
N HIS A 194 16.79 -2.12 -3.85
CA HIS A 194 17.78 -1.15 -3.41
C HIS A 194 17.45 -0.68 -2.00
N ILE A 195 18.33 -0.99 -1.04
CA ILE A 195 18.05 -0.82 0.39
C ILE A 195 18.31 0.63 0.81
N GLU A 196 17.27 1.33 1.24
CA GLU A 196 17.35 2.71 1.73
C GLU A 196 17.24 2.81 3.25
N PHE A 197 16.64 1.81 3.90
CA PHE A 197 16.64 1.68 5.35
C PHE A 197 16.61 0.22 5.78
N PHE A 198 17.19 -0.06 6.94
CA PHE A 198 17.09 -1.35 7.61
C PHE A 198 17.19 -1.14 9.13
N SER A 199 16.16 -1.55 9.87
CA SER A 199 16.07 -1.33 11.31
C SER A 199 17.05 -2.15 12.16
N ARG A 200 17.68 -3.19 11.60
CA ARG A 200 18.56 -4.12 12.35
C ARG A 200 20.03 -4.03 11.94
N ASP A 201 20.33 -3.50 10.75
CA ASP A 201 21.69 -3.44 10.21
C ASP A 201 21.85 -2.27 9.23
N ALA A 202 22.31 -1.12 9.74
CA ALA A 202 22.54 0.08 8.95
C ALA A 202 23.62 -0.10 7.87
N THR A 203 24.51 -1.08 8.02
CA THR A 203 25.60 -1.32 7.05
C THR A 203 25.08 -1.76 5.68
N ARG A 204 23.83 -2.27 5.62
CA ARG A 204 23.18 -2.68 4.38
C ARG A 204 22.60 -1.53 3.56
N VAL A 205 22.44 -0.34 4.15
CA VAL A 205 21.89 0.82 3.43
C VAL A 205 22.83 1.24 2.30
N GLY A 206 22.26 1.34 1.10
CA GLY A 206 22.96 1.57 -0.17
C GLY A 206 23.29 0.29 -0.96
N SER A 207 23.10 -0.90 -0.38
CA SER A 207 23.28 -2.16 -1.10
C SER A 207 22.11 -2.46 -2.04
N SER A 208 22.36 -3.28 -3.06
CA SER A 208 21.32 -3.82 -3.93
C SER A 208 21.32 -5.35 -3.88
N LEU A 209 20.14 -5.96 -3.93
CA LEU A 209 19.94 -7.41 -3.95
C LEU A 209 19.09 -7.80 -5.17
N GLY A 210 19.50 -8.84 -5.88
CA GLY A 210 18.82 -9.33 -7.07
C GLY A 210 18.20 -10.70 -6.85
N PHE A 211 16.97 -10.88 -7.33
CA PHE A 211 16.17 -12.08 -7.17
C PHE A 211 15.44 -12.42 -8.48
N ASN A 212 15.03 -13.68 -8.60
CA ASN A 212 13.98 -14.08 -9.52
C ASN A 212 12.61 -13.88 -8.86
N ALA A 213 11.65 -13.43 -9.64
CA ALA A 213 10.28 -13.22 -9.21
C ALA A 213 9.32 -13.68 -10.30
N GLU A 214 8.33 -14.47 -9.92
CA GLU A 214 7.30 -14.98 -10.82
C GLU A 214 5.96 -15.05 -10.10
N ILE A 215 4.87 -14.65 -10.76
CA ILE A 215 3.51 -14.84 -10.22
C ILE A 215 2.93 -16.13 -10.80
N LYS A 216 2.64 -17.12 -9.95
CA LYS A 216 1.95 -18.37 -10.31
C LYS A 216 0.69 -18.51 -9.47
N ASP A 217 -0.44 -18.71 -10.14
CA ASP A 217 -1.74 -18.90 -9.48
C ASP A 217 -2.04 -17.82 -8.42
N GLY A 218 -1.68 -16.57 -8.72
CA GLY A 218 -1.85 -15.43 -7.81
C GLY A 218 -0.85 -15.32 -6.65
N ASN A 219 0.10 -16.27 -6.53
CA ASN A 219 1.17 -16.23 -5.54
C ASN A 219 2.48 -15.78 -6.17
N TRP A 220 3.23 -14.97 -5.44
CA TRP A 220 4.57 -14.55 -5.83
C TRP A 220 5.62 -15.55 -5.33
N HIS A 221 6.31 -16.18 -6.28
CA HIS A 221 7.47 -17.02 -6.07
C HIS A 221 8.73 -16.16 -6.14
N HIS A 222 9.43 -16.04 -5.01
CA HIS A 222 10.60 -15.22 -4.82
C HIS A 222 11.81 -16.11 -4.55
N SER A 223 12.86 -16.05 -5.37
CA SER A 223 14.05 -16.87 -5.16
C SER A 223 15.35 -16.17 -5.54
N GLY A 224 16.46 -16.57 -4.96
CA GLY A 224 17.77 -15.97 -5.19
C GLY A 224 18.68 -16.22 -3.99
N ASN A 225 19.60 -15.29 -3.73
CA ASN A 225 20.46 -15.35 -2.56
C ASN A 225 20.13 -14.20 -1.61
N SER A 226 20.12 -14.50 -0.31
CA SER A 226 20.01 -13.49 0.75
C SER A 226 21.24 -12.57 0.76
N SER A 227 21.19 -11.50 1.55
CA SER A 227 22.34 -10.60 1.78
C SER A 227 23.56 -11.27 2.44
N LYS A 228 23.38 -12.49 2.96
CA LYS A 228 24.46 -13.33 3.50
C LYS A 228 25.01 -14.34 2.49
N GLY A 229 24.41 -14.44 1.31
CA GLY A 229 24.79 -15.39 0.26
C GLY A 229 23.99 -16.70 0.29
N ASP A 230 23.21 -16.96 1.35
CA ASP A 230 22.41 -18.18 1.46
C ASP A 230 21.27 -18.20 0.43
N PRO A 231 21.02 -19.34 -0.25
CA PRO A 231 19.91 -19.44 -1.18
C PRO A 231 18.57 -19.34 -0.45
N ILE A 232 17.63 -18.63 -1.06
CA ILE A 232 16.27 -18.48 -0.58
C ILE A 232 15.27 -18.87 -1.67
N TYR A 233 14.16 -19.43 -1.23
CA TYR A 233 12.95 -19.57 -2.01
C TYR A 233 11.78 -19.35 -1.07
N GLU A 234 10.95 -18.37 -1.40
CA GLU A 234 9.80 -17.95 -0.61
C GLU A 234 8.58 -17.85 -1.50
N VAL A 235 7.41 -18.19 -0.94
CA VAL A 235 6.11 -18.02 -1.57
C VAL A 235 5.33 -17.00 -0.78
N TRP A 236 4.81 -16.01 -1.49
CA TRP A 236 4.09 -14.88 -0.93
C TRP A 236 2.68 -14.82 -1.53
N SER A 237 1.68 -14.66 -0.67
CA SER A 237 0.28 -14.53 -1.09
C SER A 237 -0.23 -13.12 -0.81
N ARG A 238 -0.90 -12.53 -1.79
CA ARG A 238 -1.53 -11.21 -1.66
C ARG A 238 -2.68 -11.24 -0.65
N LYS A 239 -2.95 -10.12 0.03
CA LYS A 239 -3.97 -9.96 1.06
C LYS A 239 -4.93 -8.83 0.76
#